data_AF-A0A2A5QX95-F1
#
_entry.id   AF-A0A2A5QX95-F1
#
_cell.length_a   1.000
_cell.length_b   1.000
_cell.length_c   1.000
_cell.angle_alpha   90.00
_cell.angle_beta   90.00
_cell.angle_gamma   90.00
#
_symmetry.space_group_name_H-M   'P 1'
#
loop_
_entity.id
_entity.type
_entity.pdbx_description
1 polymer ?
#
loop_
_entity_poly.entity_id
_entity_poly.type
_entity_poly.pdbx_seq_one_letter_code
_entity_poly.pdbx_strand_id
1 'polypeptide(L)'
;MALASPIASAIVFVVSLLIGALGIYAGARAIVGRADYDHAIVTALIGAIVWAIVGFVVGWIPLVGPLLALIAYVAVINWRYPGDWTAAAMIGLIAWVTVLIVLYALAALGVTGFDAVGVPGL
;
A
#
# COMPACT_ATOMS: atom_id res chain seq x y z
N MET A 1 -3.18 -19.54 -17.82
CA MET A 1 -2.40 -18.68 -16.90
C MET A 1 -1.38 -19.58 -16.24
N ALA A 2 -0.09 -19.49 -16.62
CA ALA A 2 0.94 -20.27 -15.94
C ALA A 2 1.06 -19.75 -14.49
N LEU A 3 1.03 -20.64 -13.50
CA LEU A 3 1.27 -20.27 -12.12
C LEU A 3 2.67 -19.67 -12.04
N ALA A 4 2.79 -18.41 -11.64
CA ALA A 4 4.08 -17.80 -11.36
C ALA A 4 4.80 -18.66 -10.32
N SER A 5 6.11 -18.89 -10.51
CA SER A 5 6.87 -19.66 -9.54
C SER A 5 6.77 -19.00 -8.15
N PRO A 6 6.83 -19.76 -7.04
CA PRO A 6 6.80 -19.18 -5.70
C PRO A 6 7.86 -18.08 -5.49
N ILE A 7 9.00 -18.20 -6.17
CA ILE A 7 10.08 -17.21 -6.19
C ILE A 7 9.60 -15.91 -6.86
N ALA A 8 8.95 -15.99 -8.02
CA ALA A 8 8.42 -14.81 -8.70
C ALA A 8 7.37 -14.10 -7.84
N SER A 9 6.47 -14.84 -7.21
CA SER A 9 5.47 -14.28 -6.29
C SER A 9 6.12 -13.60 -5.07
N ALA A 10 7.17 -14.20 -4.50
CA ALA A 10 7.92 -13.60 -3.40
C ALA A 10 8.62 -12.30 -3.82
N ILE A 11 9.23 -12.26 -5.02
CA ILE A 11 9.85 -11.04 -5.57
C ILE A 11 8.80 -9.94 -5.75
N VAL A 12 7.66 -10.24 -6.38
CA VAL A 12 6.57 -9.28 -6.58
C VAL A 12 6.06 -8.74 -5.25
N PHE A 13 5.89 -9.62 -4.25
CA PHE A 13 5.48 -9.22 -2.92
C PHE A 13 6.50 -8.26 -2.28
N VAL A 14 7.80 -8.60 -2.29
CA VAL A 14 8.85 -7.76 -1.71
C VAL A 14 8.92 -6.40 -2.41
N VAL A 15 8.90 -6.37 -3.75
CA VAL A 15 8.93 -5.12 -4.52
C VAL A 15 7.69 -4.27 -4.21
N SER A 16 6.50 -4.87 -4.21
CA SER A 16 5.25 -4.18 -3.86
C SER A 16 5.28 -3.63 -2.43
N LEU A 17 5.81 -4.40 -1.49
CA LEU A 17 5.96 -4.00 -0.10
C LEU A 17 6.88 -2.78 0.03
N LEU A 18 8.02 -2.77 -0.67
CA LEU A 18 8.97 -1.65 -0.66
C LEU A 18 8.38 -0.38 -1.29
N ILE A 19 7.59 -0.52 -2.36
CA ILE A 19 6.87 0.60 -2.98
C ILE A 19 5.80 1.15 -2.01
N GLY A 20 5.05 0.27 -1.34
CA GLY A 20 4.10 0.68 -0.29
C GLY A 20 4.79 1.38 0.88
N ALA A 21 5.93 0.86 1.32
CA ALA A 21 6.75 1.49 2.36
C ALA A 21 7.26 2.88 1.93
N LEU A 22 7.63 3.05 0.66
CA LEU A 22 8.04 4.36 0.12
C LEU A 22 6.92 5.38 0.21
N GLY A 23 5.69 4.96 -0.10
CA GLY A 23 4.50 5.80 0.07
C GLY A 23 4.27 6.21 1.52
N ILE A 24 4.32 5.25 2.46
CA ILE A 24 4.15 5.53 3.90
C ILE A 24 5.27 6.47 4.39
N TYR A 25 6.52 6.24 3.97
CA TYR A 25 7.65 7.10 4.31
C TYR A 25 7.45 8.53 3.82
N ALA A 26 7.04 8.70 2.56
CA ALA A 26 6.77 10.03 2.00
C ALA A 26 5.63 10.74 2.76
N GLY A 27 4.54 10.03 3.06
CA GLY A 27 3.42 10.56 3.84
C GLY A 27 3.83 10.92 5.26
N ALA A 28 4.51 10.03 5.97
CA ALA A 28 4.94 10.25 7.34
C ALA A 28 5.92 11.43 7.45
N ARG A 29 6.83 11.56 6.48
CA ARG A 29 7.76 12.70 6.41
C ARG A 29 7.02 14.01 6.18
N ALA A 30 6.02 14.02 5.29
CA ALA A 30 5.27 15.22 4.95
C ALA A 30 4.31 15.67 6.07
N ILE A 31 3.67 14.73 6.77
CA ILE A 31 2.59 15.02 7.71
C ILE A 31 3.08 15.14 9.16
N VAL A 32 3.98 14.26 9.60
CA VAL A 32 4.43 14.17 11.01
C VAL A 32 5.95 14.29 11.18
N GLY A 33 6.68 14.61 10.11
CA GLY A 33 8.13 14.84 10.16
C GLY A 33 8.99 13.61 10.45
N ARG A 34 8.42 12.39 10.42
CA ARG A 34 9.16 11.13 10.61
C ARG A 34 9.84 10.71 9.31
N ALA A 35 11.12 10.36 9.38
CA ALA A 35 11.94 10.04 8.19
C ALA A 35 12.65 8.68 8.30
N ASP A 36 12.05 7.71 8.99
CA ASP A 36 12.62 6.37 9.18
C ASP A 36 12.01 5.38 8.18
N TYR A 37 12.76 4.99 7.15
CA TYR A 37 12.26 4.07 6.13
C TYR A 37 12.02 2.64 6.68
N ASP A 38 12.87 2.16 7.58
CA ASP A 38 12.71 0.85 8.24
C ASP A 38 11.37 0.76 9.00
N HIS A 39 10.98 1.85 9.67
CA HIS A 39 9.70 1.92 10.37
C HIS A 39 8.51 1.89 9.39
N ALA A 40 8.67 2.48 8.20
CA ALA A 40 7.69 2.43 7.13
C ALA A 40 7.58 1.04 6.50
N ILE A 41 8.68 0.30 6.31
CA ILE A 41 8.67 -1.10 5.85
C ILE A 41 7.87 -1.98 6.82
N VAL A 42 8.17 -1.89 8.12
CA VAL A 42 7.44 -2.67 9.14
C VAL A 42 5.96 -2.28 9.15
N THR A 43 5.65 -1.00 9.01
CA THR A 43 4.25 -0.54 8.94
C THR A 43 3.54 -1.06 7.70
N ALA A 44 4.20 -1.05 6.54
CA ALA A 44 3.67 -1.62 5.30
C ALA A 44 3.41 -3.13 5.45
N LEU A 45 4.31 -3.87 6.11
CA LEU A 45 4.17 -5.30 6.33
C LEU A 45 2.98 -5.62 7.23
N ILE A 46 2.85 -4.90 8.35
CA ILE A 46 1.70 -5.03 9.26
C ILE A 46 0.41 -4.67 8.51
N GLY A 47 0.43 -3.56 7.76
CA GLY A 47 -0.70 -3.11 6.94
C GLY A 47 -1.13 -4.16 5.91
N ALA A 48 -0.18 -4.78 5.21
CA ALA A 48 -0.45 -5.84 4.24
C ALA A 48 -1.07 -7.10 4.89
N ILE A 49 -0.56 -7.51 6.06
CA ILE A 49 -1.11 -8.64 6.82
C ILE A 49 -2.54 -8.32 7.27
N VAL A 50 -2.77 -7.15 7.87
CA VAL A 50 -4.10 -6.73 8.33
C VAL A 50 -5.06 -6.63 7.16
N TRP A 51 -4.63 -6.04 6.04
CA TRP A 51 -5.42 -5.96 4.82
C TRP A 51 -5.81 -7.34 4.30
N ALA A 52 -4.85 -8.28 4.25
CA ALA A 52 -5.12 -9.65 3.80
C ALA A 52 -6.14 -10.35 4.70
N ILE A 53 -6.03 -10.19 6.02
CA ILE A 53 -6.99 -10.75 6.99
C ILE A 53 -8.38 -10.15 6.78
N VAL A 54 -8.49 -8.81 6.70
CA VAL A 54 -9.79 -8.13 6.51
C VAL A 54 -10.40 -8.52 5.16
N GLY A 55 -9.60 -8.51 4.09
CA GLY A 55 -10.02 -8.94 2.76
C GLY A 55 -10.51 -10.39 2.74
N PHE A 56 -9.85 -11.30 3.46
CA PHE A 56 -10.28 -12.69 3.58
C PHE A 56 -11.61 -12.84 4.33
N VAL A 57 -11.82 -12.09 5.42
CA VAL A 57 -13.00 -12.25 6.28
C VAL A 57 -14.24 -11.53 5.73
N VAL A 58 -14.08 -10.30 5.24
CA VAL A 58 -15.20 -9.42 4.83
C VAL A 58 -15.10 -8.91 3.39
N GLY A 59 -14.05 -9.24 2.65
CA GLY A 59 -13.81 -8.75 1.28
C GLY A 59 -14.87 -9.18 0.25
N TRP A 60 -15.65 -10.21 0.57
CA TRP A 60 -16.77 -10.68 -0.26
C TRP A 60 -17.99 -9.74 -0.22
N ILE A 61 -18.08 -8.84 0.76
CA ILE A 61 -19.18 -7.87 0.86
C ILE A 61 -18.82 -6.63 0.02
N PRO A 62 -19.57 -6.33 -1.06
CA PRO A 62 -19.31 -5.15 -1.88
C PRO A 62 -19.32 -3.87 -1.05
N LEU A 63 -18.40 -2.95 -1.35
CA LEU A 63 -18.14 -1.68 -0.63
C LEU A 63 -17.67 -1.84 0.82
N VAL A 64 -18.29 -2.69 1.62
CA VAL A 64 -17.95 -2.90 3.04
C VAL A 64 -16.55 -3.51 3.18
N GLY A 65 -16.23 -4.53 2.38
CA GLY A 65 -14.91 -5.17 2.40
C GLY A 65 -13.77 -4.17 2.18
N PRO A 66 -13.76 -3.45 1.04
CA PRO A 66 -12.78 -2.40 0.77
C PRO A 66 -12.76 -1.27 1.81
N LEU A 67 -13.92 -0.82 2.28
CA LEU A 67 -14.02 0.26 3.28
C LEU A 67 -13.40 -0.16 4.61
N LEU A 68 -13.71 -1.37 5.10
CA LEU A 68 -13.13 -1.90 6.33
C LEU A 68 -11.63 -2.15 6.19
N ALA A 69 -11.16 -2.62 5.02
CA ALA A 69 -9.73 -2.78 4.76
C ALA A 69 -9.00 -1.42 4.80
N LEU A 70 -9.59 -0.37 4.22
CA LEU A 70 -9.06 0.99 4.28
C LEU A 70 -9.02 1.54 5.71
N ILE A 71 -10.11 1.38 6.47
CA ILE A 71 -10.16 1.79 7.89
C ILE A 71 -9.10 1.05 8.70
N ALA A 72 -8.94 -0.27 8.48
CA ALA A 72 -7.94 -1.07 9.17
C ALA A 72 -6.51 -0.63 8.81
N TYR A 73 -6.25 -0.31 7.54
CA TYR A 73 -4.97 0.24 7.11
C TYR A 73 -4.66 1.60 7.78
N VAL A 74 -5.63 2.51 7.81
CA VAL A 74 -5.49 3.80 8.51
C VAL A 74 -5.29 3.59 10.01
N ALA A 75 -5.98 2.63 10.62
CA ALA A 75 -5.80 2.26 12.03
C ALA A 75 -4.38 1.76 12.32
N VAL A 76 -3.79 0.96 11.42
CA VAL A 76 -2.39 0.52 11.53
C VAL A 76 -1.44 1.72 11.47
N ILE A 77 -1.65 2.67 10.56
CA ILE A 77 -0.83 3.89 10.48
C ILE A 77 -0.98 4.70 11.76
N ASN A 78 -2.20 4.94 12.23
CA ASN A 78 -2.50 5.70 13.44
C ASN A 78 -1.86 5.06 14.68
N TRP A 79 -1.78 3.73 14.73
CA TRP A 79 -1.11 3.01 15.80
C TRP A 79 0.43 3.11 15.73
N ARG A 80 0.99 3.23 14.52
CA ARG A 80 2.44 3.20 14.29
C ARG A 80 3.10 4.58 14.24
N TYR A 81 2.35 5.63 13.95
CA TYR A 81 2.85 7.00 13.81
C TYR A 81 2.18 7.95 14.81
N PRO A 82 2.90 8.96 15.32
CA PRO A 82 2.30 9.99 16.16
C PRO A 82 1.29 10.81 15.33
N GLY A 83 0.19 11.22 15.95
CA GLY A 83 -0.87 12.00 15.31
C GLY A 83 -2.25 11.53 15.71
N ASP A 84 -3.25 12.03 15.01
CA ASP A 84 -4.63 11.60 15.08
C ASP A 84 -5.02 10.80 13.83
N TRP A 85 -6.28 10.34 13.79
CA TRP A 85 -6.83 9.63 12.64
C TRP A 85 -6.76 10.45 11.34
N THR A 86 -6.85 11.78 11.44
CA THR A 86 -6.73 12.69 10.30
C THR A 86 -5.32 12.62 9.71
N ALA A 87 -4.29 12.73 10.55
CA ALA A 87 -2.89 12.59 10.13
C ALA A 87 -2.64 11.21 9.50
N ALA A 88 -3.15 10.13 10.12
CA ALA A 88 -3.01 8.78 9.59
C ALA A 88 -3.68 8.61 8.21
N ALA A 89 -4.89 9.16 8.03
CA ALA A 89 -5.58 9.15 6.75
C ALA A 89 -4.80 9.92 5.68
N MET A 90 -4.23 11.09 6.01
CA MET A 90 -3.40 11.88 5.10
C MET A 90 -2.11 11.16 4.72
N ILE A 91 -1.45 10.48 5.67
CA ILE A 91 -0.29 9.62 5.37
C ILE A 91 -0.70 8.50 4.41
N GLY A 92 -1.83 7.83 4.68
CA GLY A 92 -2.36 6.78 3.81
C GLY A 92 -2.69 7.28 2.40
N LEU A 93 -3.26 8.48 2.28
CA LEU A 93 -3.56 9.12 1.00
C LEU A 93 -2.29 9.44 0.20
N ILE A 94 -1.28 10.04 0.85
CA ILE A 94 0.02 10.31 0.20
C ILE A 94 0.68 9.00 -0.21
N ALA A 95 0.58 7.96 0.62
CA ALA A 95 1.12 6.65 0.29
C ALA A 95 0.49 6.08 -0.97
N TRP A 96 -0.83 6.14 -1.07
CA TRP A 96 -1.57 5.71 -2.26
C TRP A 96 -1.16 6.49 -3.51
N VAL A 97 -1.10 7.82 -3.45
CA VAL A 97 -0.66 8.66 -4.58
C VAL A 97 0.79 8.32 -4.98
N THR A 98 1.67 8.10 -4.01
CA THR A 98 3.06 7.73 -4.26
C THR A 98 3.16 6.41 -5.01
N VAL A 99 2.38 5.41 -4.59
CA VAL A 99 2.32 4.11 -5.28
C VAL A 99 1.85 4.29 -6.73
N LEU A 100 0.81 5.09 -6.99
CA LEU A 100 0.35 5.37 -8.35
C LEU A 100 1.43 6.01 -9.22
N ILE A 101 2.17 6.99 -8.68
CA ILE A 101 3.27 7.64 -9.39
C ILE A 101 4.36 6.61 -9.74
N VAL A 102 4.73 5.74 -8.80
CA VAL A 102 5.75 4.72 -9.02
C VAL A 102 5.29 3.70 -10.08
N LEU A 103 4.06 3.20 -9.97
CA LEU A 103 3.52 2.24 -10.93
C LEU A 103 3.41 2.84 -12.34
N TYR A 104 2.98 4.10 -12.44
CA TYR A 104 2.96 4.81 -13.71
C TYR A 104 4.36 4.98 -14.31
N ALA A 105 5.36 5.35 -13.49
CA ALA A 105 6.74 5.48 -13.94
C ALA A 105 7.31 4.13 -14.41
N LEU A 106 7.04 3.04 -13.69
CA LEU A 106 7.44 1.68 -14.09
C LEU A 106 6.78 1.26 -15.41
N ALA A 107 5.51 1.61 -15.60
CA ALA A 107 4.81 1.35 -16.85
C ALA A 107 5.40 2.15 -18.02
N ALA A 108 5.70 3.44 -17.81
CA ALA A 108 6.35 4.29 -18.81
C ALA A 108 7.75 3.80 -19.20
N LEU A 109 8.45 3.09 -18.30
CA LEU A 109 9.74 2.45 -18.54
C LEU A 109 9.62 1.04 -19.14
N GLY A 110 8.41 0.53 -19.37
CA GLY A 110 8.16 -0.80 -19.94
C GLY A 110 8.40 -1.95 -18.97
N VAL A 111 8.47 -1.69 -17.66
CA VAL A 111 8.65 -2.72 -16.62
C VAL A 111 7.33 -3.42 -16.27
N THR A 112 6.22 -2.67 -16.31
CA THR A 112 4.85 -3.16 -16.06
C THR A 112 3.89 -2.66 -17.15
N GLY A 113 2.68 -3.21 -17.22
CA GLY A 113 1.61 -2.65 -18.06
C GLY A 113 0.87 -1.50 -17.37
N PHE A 114 0.17 -0.67 -18.14
CA PHE A 114 -0.68 0.42 -17.59
C PHE A 114 -1.94 -0.11 -16.88
N ASP A 115 -2.34 -1.35 -17.18
CA ASP A 115 -3.40 -2.09 -16.48
C ASP A 115 -3.07 -2.31 -15.00
N ALA A 116 -1.78 -2.43 -14.66
CA ALA A 116 -1.33 -2.54 -13.27
C ALA A 116 -1.60 -1.29 -12.41
N VAL A 117 -1.83 -0.13 -13.05
CA VAL A 117 -2.21 1.13 -12.38
C VAL A 117 -3.72 1.16 -12.07
N GLY A 118 -4.49 0.17 -12.53
CA GLY A 118 -5.94 0.10 -12.33
C GLY A 118 -6.73 1.02 -13.26
N VAL A 119 -6.15 1.42 -14.42
CA VAL A 119 -6.84 2.16 -15.47
C VAL A 119 -7.41 1.15 -16.48
N PRO A 120 -8.74 0.91 -16.53
CA PRO A 120 -9.32 0.01 -17.51
C PRO A 120 -9.37 0.69 -18.89
N GLY A 121 -8.87 0.03 -19.94
CA GLY A 121 -9.12 0.42 -21.34
C GLY A 121 -8.04 1.25 -22.04
N LEU A 122 -6.80 1.26 -21.55
CA LEU A 122 -5.62 1.62 -22.35
C LEU A 122 -4.88 0.36 -22.81
#